data_AF-A0AA91EEI4-F1
#
_entry.id   AF-A0AA91EEI4-F1
#
_cell.length_a   1.000
_cell.length_b   1.000
_cell.length_c   1.000
_cell.angle_alpha   90.00
_cell.angle_beta   90.00
_cell.angle_gamma   90.00
#
_symmetry.space_group_name_H-M   'P 1'
#
loop_
_entity.id
_entity.type
_entity.pdbx_description
1 polymer ?
#
loop_
_entity_poly.entity_id
_entity_poly.type
_entity_poly.pdbx_seq_one_letter_code
_entity_poly.pdbx_strand_id
1 'polypeptide(L)'
;MHWDEKACQQCDTCLQTCTRQSSPMVQRYSVDSLLAQVKRNALFINGITVSGGEATLQLPFLYDFFTAIKSAPTLRHLTCLIDSNGELSTAGWEKIAPWMDGAMIDLKAWGSECHTALTGRDNQRIKQSIQWLAKHDKLSELRLLVIPQHSDHLQHVDELAQFITTLGDIPVRLNAFHHHGVRGDAQAWQSATKEDVETLAAALTQRGVKQIIRPALYL
;
A
#
# COMPACT_ATOMS: atom_id res chain seq x y z
N MET A 1 2.01 -19.53 -21.60
CA MET A 1 3.14 -19.92 -20.73
C MET A 1 2.53 -20.54 -19.48
N HIS A 2 2.85 -21.79 -19.17
CA HIS A 2 2.39 -22.46 -17.95
C HIS A 2 3.61 -22.60 -17.04
N TRP A 3 3.50 -22.13 -15.80
CA TRP A 3 4.56 -22.27 -14.81
C TRP A 3 4.51 -23.67 -14.20
N ASP A 4 5.67 -24.32 -14.13
CA ASP A 4 5.86 -25.60 -13.44
C ASP A 4 6.69 -25.35 -12.19
N GLU A 5 6.05 -25.52 -11.03
CA GLU A 5 6.68 -25.33 -9.72
C GLU A 5 7.92 -26.21 -9.52
N LYS A 6 7.89 -27.46 -10.03
CA LYS A 6 9.00 -28.42 -9.84
C LYS A 6 10.21 -28.10 -10.71
N ALA A 7 9.97 -27.47 -11.86
CA ALA A 7 11.03 -27.04 -12.78
C ALA A 7 11.52 -25.62 -12.48
N CYS A 8 10.83 -24.86 -11.62
CA CYS A 8 11.17 -23.48 -11.33
C CYS A 8 12.44 -23.37 -10.48
N GLN A 9 13.44 -22.63 -11.00
CA GLN A 9 14.69 -22.34 -10.29
C GLN A 9 14.65 -21.02 -9.51
N GLN A 10 13.49 -20.36 -9.42
CA GLN A 10 13.33 -19.06 -8.75
C GLN A 10 14.31 -17.99 -9.26
N CYS A 11 14.64 -18.03 -10.55
CA CYS A 11 15.62 -17.15 -11.19
C CYS A 11 15.01 -15.88 -11.82
N ASP A 12 13.70 -15.68 -11.71
CA ASP A 12 12.95 -14.53 -12.25
C ASP A 12 13.06 -14.26 -13.76
N THR A 13 13.70 -15.13 -14.55
CA THR A 13 13.74 -15.03 -16.02
C THR A 13 12.34 -14.93 -16.61
N CYS A 14 11.38 -15.63 -16.02
CA CYS A 14 9.98 -15.59 -16.46
C CYS A 14 9.33 -14.20 -16.33
N LEU A 15 9.77 -13.37 -15.37
CA LEU A 15 9.29 -12.00 -15.17
C LEU A 15 9.89 -11.02 -16.19
N GLN A 16 11.09 -11.29 -16.67
CA GLN A 16 11.81 -10.49 -17.66
C GLN A 16 11.25 -10.72 -19.08
N THR A 17 10.89 -11.96 -19.40
CA THR A 17 10.35 -12.32 -20.73
C THR A 17 8.84 -12.02 -20.86
N CYS A 18 8.12 -11.82 -19.76
CA CYS A 18 6.67 -11.60 -19.80
C CYS A 18 6.31 -10.23 -20.39
N THR A 19 5.75 -10.23 -21.61
CA THR A 19 5.30 -9.03 -22.31
C THR A 19 4.15 -8.30 -21.61
N ARG A 20 3.39 -9.01 -20.76
CA ARG A 20 2.30 -8.44 -19.96
C ARG A 20 2.74 -7.98 -18.57
N GLN A 21 4.04 -8.03 -18.27
CA GLN A 21 4.61 -7.66 -16.98
C GLN A 21 3.96 -8.40 -15.79
N SER A 22 3.50 -9.62 -16.03
CA SER A 22 2.82 -10.47 -15.05
C SER A 22 3.70 -11.64 -14.65
N SER A 23 3.50 -12.17 -13.44
CA SER A 23 4.16 -13.39 -13.01
C SER A 23 3.39 -14.62 -13.50
N PRO A 24 4.01 -15.56 -14.21
CA PRO A 24 3.36 -16.84 -14.51
C PRO A 24 3.24 -17.72 -13.24
N MET A 25 3.88 -17.33 -12.13
CA MET A 25 3.82 -18.02 -10.83
C MET A 25 2.56 -17.66 -10.02
N VAL A 26 1.58 -16.97 -10.63
CA VAL A 26 0.30 -16.68 -9.98
C VAL A 26 -0.42 -17.98 -9.69
N GLN A 27 -0.76 -18.18 -8.41
CA GLN A 27 -1.54 -19.31 -7.94
C GLN A 27 -2.93 -18.85 -7.55
N ARG A 28 -3.92 -19.72 -7.76
CA ARG A 28 -5.29 -19.50 -7.27
C ARG A 28 -5.44 -20.19 -5.93
N TYR A 29 -5.92 -19.43 -4.95
CA TYR A 29 -6.25 -19.92 -3.62
C TYR A 29 -7.75 -19.80 -3.38
N SER A 30 -8.33 -20.81 -2.71
CA SER A 30 -9.60 -20.63 -2.03
C SER A 30 -9.33 -20.05 -0.64
N VAL A 31 -10.36 -19.52 0.00
CA VAL A 31 -10.27 -19.06 1.39
C VAL A 31 -9.77 -20.20 2.29
N ASP A 32 -10.31 -21.41 2.13
CA ASP A 32 -9.92 -22.57 2.94
C ASP A 32 -8.46 -22.97 2.77
N SER A 33 -7.96 -22.99 1.53
CA SER A 33 -6.57 -23.38 1.27
C SER A 33 -5.60 -22.34 1.82
N LEU A 34 -5.92 -21.05 1.73
CA LEU A 34 -5.10 -19.99 2.30
C LEU A 34 -5.16 -19.98 3.84
N LEU A 35 -6.33 -20.20 4.44
CA LEU A 35 -6.48 -20.35 5.89
C LEU A 35 -5.66 -21.51 6.43
N ALA A 36 -5.58 -22.63 5.71
CA ALA A 36 -4.71 -23.74 6.10
C ALA A 36 -3.23 -23.33 6.13
N GLN A 37 -2.79 -22.47 5.19
CA GLN A 37 -1.43 -21.93 5.23
C GLN A 37 -1.21 -20.99 6.41
N VAL A 38 -2.17 -20.11 6.70
CA VAL A 38 -2.13 -19.20 7.86
C VAL A 38 -2.03 -20.01 9.16
N LYS A 39 -2.87 -21.03 9.34
CA LYS A 39 -2.87 -21.87 10.56
C LYS A 39 -1.52 -22.50 10.85
N ARG A 40 -0.78 -22.94 9.82
CA ARG A 40 0.57 -23.51 9.98
C ARG A 40 1.58 -22.51 10.55
N ASN A 41 1.37 -21.22 10.31
CA ASN A 41 2.29 -20.15 10.70
C ASN A 41 1.75 -19.28 11.85
N ALA A 42 0.52 -19.50 12.30
CA ALA A 42 -0.20 -18.62 13.22
C ALA A 42 0.54 -18.36 14.54
N LEU A 43 1.33 -19.31 15.04
CA LEU A 43 2.13 -19.13 16.27
C LEU A 43 3.36 -18.23 16.08
N PHE A 44 3.75 -17.95 14.83
CA PHE A 44 4.95 -17.19 14.48
C PHE A 44 4.64 -15.79 13.92
N ILE A 45 3.36 -15.46 13.73
CA ILE A 45 2.92 -14.19 13.15
C ILE A 45 1.90 -13.52 14.07
N ASN A 46 1.85 -12.18 14.06
CA ASN A 46 0.87 -11.40 14.82
C ASN A 46 -0.28 -10.86 13.95
N GLY A 47 -0.18 -11.06 12.64
CA GLY A 47 -1.10 -10.46 11.69
C GLY A 47 -0.86 -10.91 10.27
N ILE A 48 -1.78 -10.48 9.41
CA ILE A 48 -1.81 -10.75 7.98
C ILE A 48 -2.04 -9.42 7.28
N THR A 49 -1.20 -9.14 6.29
CA THR A 49 -1.39 -8.01 5.38
C THR A 49 -1.64 -8.55 3.98
N VAL A 50 -2.72 -8.12 3.33
CA VAL A 50 -2.95 -8.43 1.92
C VAL A 50 -2.55 -7.23 1.08
N SER A 51 -1.56 -7.44 0.19
CA SER A 51 -0.90 -6.44 -0.65
C SER A 51 -0.78 -6.97 -2.09
N GLY A 52 0.29 -6.62 -2.81
CA GLY A 52 0.62 -7.11 -4.16
C GLY A 52 0.37 -6.05 -5.23
N GLY A 53 -0.63 -6.27 -6.07
CA GLY A 53 -1.14 -5.26 -7.00
C GLY A 53 -2.07 -4.30 -6.26
N GLU A 54 -3.35 -4.28 -6.64
CA GLU A 54 -4.38 -3.62 -5.84
C GLU A 54 -5.29 -4.67 -5.18
N ALA A 55 -5.09 -4.88 -3.88
CA ALA A 55 -5.78 -5.94 -3.12
C ALA A 55 -7.31 -5.75 -3.14
N THR A 56 -7.80 -4.50 -3.12
CA THR A 56 -9.23 -4.20 -3.01
C THR A 56 -10.02 -4.54 -4.28
N LEU A 57 -9.35 -4.80 -5.42
CA LEU A 57 -10.00 -5.35 -6.63
C LEU A 57 -10.59 -6.75 -6.40
N GLN A 58 -10.11 -7.48 -5.38
CA GLN A 58 -10.63 -8.78 -4.98
C GLN A 58 -11.43 -8.69 -3.68
N LEU A 59 -12.20 -7.60 -3.48
CA LEU A 59 -12.97 -7.35 -2.27
C LEU A 59 -13.83 -8.53 -1.77
N PRO A 60 -14.54 -9.30 -2.62
CA PRO A 60 -15.30 -10.45 -2.15
C PRO A 60 -14.42 -11.51 -1.46
N PHE A 61 -13.25 -11.79 -2.04
CA PHE A 61 -12.29 -12.72 -1.45
C PHE A 61 -11.73 -12.18 -0.13
N LEU A 62 -11.34 -10.90 -0.09
CA LEU A 62 -10.86 -10.27 1.15
C LEU A 62 -11.89 -10.34 2.26
N TYR A 63 -13.16 -10.07 1.94
CA TYR A 63 -14.28 -10.13 2.87
C TYR A 63 -14.40 -11.54 3.48
N ASP A 64 -14.48 -12.57 2.64
CA ASP A 64 -14.63 -13.96 3.10
C ASP A 64 -13.40 -14.42 3.90
N PHE A 65 -12.20 -14.05 3.44
CA PHE A 65 -10.95 -14.44 4.09
C PHE A 65 -10.78 -13.81 5.47
N PHE A 66 -11.00 -12.50 5.61
CA PHE A 66 -10.91 -11.81 6.90
C PHE A 66 -12.04 -12.24 7.85
N THR A 67 -13.27 -12.43 7.33
CA THR A 67 -14.37 -12.98 8.12
C THR A 67 -13.99 -14.34 8.72
N ALA A 68 -13.38 -15.22 7.93
CA ALA A 68 -12.97 -16.54 8.39
C ALA A 68 -11.82 -16.50 9.40
N ILE A 69 -10.85 -15.58 9.24
CA ILE A 69 -9.78 -15.35 10.23
C ILE A 69 -10.38 -14.88 11.56
N LYS A 70 -11.24 -13.85 11.54
CA LYS A 70 -11.84 -13.27 12.74
C LYS A 70 -12.82 -14.21 13.43
N SER A 71 -13.48 -15.09 12.68
CA SER A 71 -14.40 -16.09 13.23
C SER A 71 -13.71 -17.32 13.82
N ALA A 72 -12.47 -17.62 13.40
CA ALA A 72 -11.74 -18.79 13.89
C ALA A 72 -11.07 -18.50 15.25
N PRO A 73 -11.40 -19.24 16.34
CA PRO A 73 -10.84 -18.98 17.67
C PRO A 73 -9.31 -19.00 17.74
N THR A 74 -8.67 -19.85 16.92
CA THR A 74 -7.22 -19.99 16.85
C THR A 74 -6.54 -18.90 16.04
N LEU A 75 -7.27 -18.11 15.25
CA LEU A 75 -6.71 -17.10 14.35
C LEU A 75 -7.19 -15.67 14.67
N ARG A 76 -8.28 -15.49 15.42
CA ARG A 76 -8.88 -14.17 15.69
C ARG A 76 -7.94 -13.16 16.35
N HIS A 77 -6.85 -13.63 16.96
CA HIS A 77 -5.81 -12.80 17.56
C HIS A 77 -4.94 -12.10 16.50
N LEU A 78 -4.93 -12.59 15.25
CA LEU A 78 -4.19 -12.00 14.15
C LEU A 78 -4.84 -10.71 13.69
N THR A 79 -4.03 -9.67 13.49
CA THR A 79 -4.47 -8.48 12.78
C THR A 79 -4.68 -8.78 11.30
N CYS A 80 -5.58 -8.06 10.65
CA CYS A 80 -5.96 -8.17 9.24
C CYS A 80 -5.84 -6.79 8.62
N LEU A 81 -4.75 -6.56 7.89
CA LEU A 81 -4.43 -5.28 7.26
C LEU A 81 -4.58 -5.36 5.75
N ILE A 82 -4.97 -4.23 5.16
CA ILE A 82 -5.03 -4.06 3.70
C ILE A 82 -3.97 -3.05 3.27
N ASP A 83 -3.14 -3.42 2.31
CA ASP A 83 -2.24 -2.49 1.62
C ASP A 83 -2.87 -2.11 0.28
N SER A 84 -3.13 -0.83 0.06
CA SER A 84 -3.95 -0.37 -1.06
C SER A 84 -3.54 1.02 -1.56
N ASN A 85 -3.79 1.26 -2.84
CA ASN A 85 -3.71 2.60 -3.41
C ASN A 85 -4.90 3.52 -3.00
N GLY A 86 -5.92 3.00 -2.33
CA GLY A 86 -7.06 3.78 -1.84
C GLY A 86 -8.20 4.03 -2.84
N GLU A 87 -8.21 3.40 -4.01
CA GLU A 87 -9.27 3.56 -5.03
C GLU A 87 -10.59 2.84 -4.71
N LEU A 88 -10.66 2.09 -3.61
CA LEU A 88 -11.90 1.46 -3.18
C LEU A 88 -12.94 2.53 -2.80
N SER A 89 -14.20 2.32 -3.20
CA SER A 89 -15.28 3.24 -2.84
C SER A 89 -15.56 3.20 -1.33
N THR A 90 -16.14 4.27 -0.79
CA THR A 90 -16.60 4.31 0.60
C THR A 90 -17.50 3.13 0.97
N ALA A 91 -18.45 2.76 0.11
CA ALA A 91 -19.30 1.58 0.32
C ALA A 91 -18.50 0.26 0.37
N GLY A 92 -17.39 0.19 -0.38
CA GLY A 92 -16.46 -0.93 -0.32
C GLY A 92 -15.74 -1.01 1.02
N TRP A 93 -15.25 0.12 1.53
CA TRP A 93 -14.63 0.21 2.85
C TRP A 93 -15.62 -0.13 3.97
N GLU A 94 -16.83 0.41 3.92
CA GLU A 94 -17.91 0.09 4.87
C GLU A 94 -18.18 -1.41 4.94
N LYS A 95 -18.17 -2.09 3.79
CA LYS A 95 -18.40 -3.53 3.72
C LYS A 95 -17.33 -4.35 4.43
N ILE A 96 -16.06 -3.97 4.32
CA ILE A 96 -14.94 -4.78 4.87
C ILE A 96 -14.46 -4.33 6.24
N ALA A 97 -14.76 -3.09 6.65
CA ALA A 97 -14.34 -2.51 7.91
C ALA A 97 -14.62 -3.35 9.17
N PRO A 98 -15.72 -4.12 9.28
CA PRO A 98 -15.95 -4.99 10.43
C PRO A 98 -14.93 -6.13 10.60
N TRP A 99 -14.24 -6.51 9.52
CA TRP A 99 -13.38 -7.69 9.47
C TRP A 99 -11.89 -7.38 9.37
N MET A 100 -11.54 -6.14 9.01
CA MET A 100 -10.16 -5.64 8.98
C MET A 100 -9.83 -4.83 10.24
N ASP A 101 -8.56 -4.80 10.62
CA ASP A 101 -8.07 -3.92 11.69
C ASP A 101 -7.64 -2.56 11.14
N GLY A 102 -7.19 -2.49 9.89
CA GLY A 102 -6.88 -1.22 9.26
C GLY A 102 -6.24 -1.36 7.87
N ALA A 103 -5.99 -0.23 7.23
CA ALA A 103 -5.38 -0.14 5.92
C ALA A 103 -4.19 0.82 5.91
N MET A 104 -3.20 0.49 5.09
CA MET A 104 -2.11 1.37 4.71
C MET A 104 -2.43 1.91 3.31
N ILE A 105 -2.48 3.24 3.16
CA ILE A 105 -2.90 3.87 1.90
C ILE A 105 -1.74 4.67 1.30
N ASP A 106 -1.44 4.40 0.03
CA ASP A 106 -0.47 5.19 -0.73
C ASP A 106 -1.12 6.41 -1.39
N LEU A 107 -0.71 7.61 -0.99
CA LEU A 107 -0.97 8.85 -1.72
C LEU A 107 0.26 9.19 -2.56
N LYS A 108 0.17 8.95 -3.88
CA LYS A 108 1.33 9.02 -4.80
C LYS A 108 1.68 10.45 -5.24
N ALA A 109 0.73 11.37 -5.11
CA ALA A 109 0.85 12.81 -5.39
C ALA A 109 -0.34 13.54 -4.77
N TRP A 110 -0.18 14.83 -4.47
CA TRP A 110 -1.22 15.69 -3.93
C TRP A 110 -2.14 16.26 -5.00
N GLY A 111 -1.58 16.85 -6.06
CA GLY A 111 -2.31 17.46 -7.17
C GLY A 111 -2.88 16.40 -8.11
N SER A 112 -4.07 16.68 -8.65
CA SER A 112 -4.75 15.78 -9.61
C SER A 112 -3.93 15.57 -10.88
N GLU A 113 -3.31 16.63 -11.40
CA GLU A 113 -2.49 16.59 -12.61
C GLU A 113 -1.25 15.71 -12.42
N CYS A 114 -0.50 15.95 -11.33
CA CYS A 114 0.67 15.14 -10.98
C CYS A 114 0.28 13.67 -10.74
N HIS A 115 -0.81 13.42 -10.00
CA HIS A 115 -1.27 12.06 -9.75
C HIS A 115 -1.69 11.33 -11.04
N THR A 116 -2.35 12.05 -11.96
CA THR A 116 -2.73 11.51 -13.27
C THR A 116 -1.51 11.23 -14.13
N ALA A 117 -0.50 12.11 -14.11
CA ALA A 117 0.75 11.89 -14.82
C ALA A 117 1.50 10.65 -14.30
N LEU A 118 1.50 10.41 -12.98
CA LEU A 118 2.19 9.29 -12.35
C LEU A 118 1.44 7.95 -12.47
N THR A 119 0.11 7.97 -12.45
CA THR A 119 -0.71 6.76 -12.25
C THR A 119 -1.76 6.51 -13.34
N GLY A 120 -2.00 7.51 -14.20
CA GLY A 120 -3.10 7.52 -15.16
C GLY A 120 -4.48 7.78 -14.55
N ARG A 121 -4.57 8.12 -13.26
CA ARG A 121 -5.84 8.35 -12.54
C ARG A 121 -5.77 9.59 -11.65
N ASP A 122 -6.94 10.16 -11.36
CA ASP A 122 -7.10 11.21 -10.36
C ASP A 122 -6.98 10.65 -8.92
N ASN A 123 -6.87 11.52 -7.91
CA ASN A 123 -6.70 11.13 -6.49
C ASN A 123 -7.86 11.54 -5.56
N GLN A 124 -8.98 12.08 -6.08
CA GLN A 124 -10.10 12.51 -5.23
C GLN A 124 -10.64 11.35 -4.38
N ARG A 125 -10.83 10.17 -4.99
CA ARG A 125 -11.32 8.98 -4.27
C ARG A 125 -10.32 8.50 -3.23
N ILE A 126 -9.02 8.56 -3.54
CA ILE A 126 -7.95 8.19 -2.60
C ILE A 126 -8.00 9.09 -1.36
N LYS A 127 -8.15 10.41 -1.53
CA LYS A 127 -8.32 11.36 -0.42
C LYS A 127 -9.57 11.06 0.41
N GLN A 128 -10.69 10.73 -0.24
CA GLN A 128 -11.92 10.31 0.43
C GLN A 128 -11.74 9.01 1.24
N SER A 129 -11.04 8.02 0.68
CA SER A 129 -10.70 6.77 1.37
C SER A 129 -9.85 7.03 2.60
N ILE A 130 -8.80 7.86 2.48
CA ILE A 130 -7.93 8.24 3.61
C ILE A 130 -8.74 8.88 4.73
N GLN A 131 -9.58 9.88 4.41
CA GLN A 131 -10.43 10.55 5.40
C GLN A 131 -11.43 9.59 6.05
N TRP A 132 -12.08 8.73 5.26
CA TRP A 132 -13.03 7.76 5.77
C TRP A 132 -12.35 6.76 6.71
N LEU A 133 -11.21 6.20 6.31
CA LEU A 133 -10.45 5.25 7.11
C LEU A 133 -9.97 5.90 8.42
N ALA A 134 -9.45 7.13 8.36
CA ALA A 134 -9.02 7.86 9.56
C ALA A 134 -10.18 8.08 10.53
N LYS A 135 -11.34 8.53 10.02
CA LYS A 135 -12.55 8.77 10.83
C LYS A 135 -13.06 7.52 11.57
N HIS A 136 -12.78 6.33 11.05
CA HIS A 136 -13.23 5.06 11.63
C HIS A 136 -12.11 4.31 12.35
N ASP A 137 -10.98 4.96 12.64
CA ASP A 137 -9.80 4.35 13.28
C ASP A 137 -9.26 3.13 12.50
N LYS A 138 -9.39 3.17 11.17
CA LYS A 138 -8.95 2.14 10.23
C LYS A 138 -7.80 2.59 9.33
N LEU A 139 -7.32 3.83 9.43
CA LEU A 139 -6.11 4.25 8.73
C LEU A 139 -4.89 3.90 9.58
N SER A 140 -4.24 2.77 9.29
CA SER A 140 -3.07 2.32 10.04
C SER A 140 -1.80 3.08 9.67
N GLU A 141 -1.67 3.49 8.41
CA GLU A 141 -0.52 4.25 7.92
C GLU A 141 -0.91 5.01 6.65
N LEU A 142 -0.54 6.29 6.56
CA LEU A 142 -0.52 7.02 5.30
C LEU A 142 0.89 6.96 4.71
N ARG A 143 1.00 6.55 3.45
CA ARG A 143 2.28 6.44 2.74
C ARG A 143 2.39 7.50 1.67
N LEU A 144 3.49 8.24 1.67
CA LEU A 144 3.83 9.23 0.66
C LEU A 144 5.06 8.75 -0.10
N LEU A 145 4.97 8.67 -1.43
CA LEU A 145 6.09 8.25 -2.27
C LEU A 145 6.85 9.49 -2.75
N VAL A 146 8.11 9.62 -2.33
CA VAL A 146 9.00 10.70 -2.73
C VAL A 146 9.72 10.28 -4.01
N ILE A 147 9.39 10.93 -5.12
CA ILE A 147 10.04 10.76 -6.42
C ILE A 147 10.65 12.11 -6.80
N PRO A 148 11.99 12.25 -6.83
CA PRO A 148 12.63 13.51 -7.18
C PRO A 148 12.10 14.07 -8.49
N GLN A 149 11.75 15.36 -8.50
CA GLN A 149 11.24 16.09 -9.67
C GLN A 149 9.87 15.62 -10.22
N HIS A 150 9.29 14.54 -9.69
CA HIS A 150 8.05 13.95 -10.20
C HIS A 150 6.90 13.96 -9.19
N SER A 151 7.18 13.80 -7.89
CA SER A 151 6.18 13.96 -6.84
C SER A 151 6.03 15.43 -6.43
N ASP A 152 4.81 15.88 -6.19
CA ASP A 152 4.46 17.28 -5.91
C ASP A 152 4.19 17.58 -4.43
N HIS A 153 4.46 16.63 -3.53
CA HIS A 153 4.20 16.78 -2.10
C HIS A 153 4.84 18.02 -1.48
N LEU A 154 6.06 18.38 -1.90
CA LEU A 154 6.75 19.56 -1.39
C LEU A 154 6.15 20.87 -1.94
N GLN A 155 5.64 20.85 -3.17
CA GLN A 155 5.00 22.01 -3.80
C GLN A 155 3.66 22.35 -3.11
N HIS A 156 2.97 21.33 -2.61
CA HIS A 156 1.69 21.44 -1.91
C HIS A 156 1.80 21.11 -0.41
N VAL A 157 2.94 21.41 0.19
CA VAL A 157 3.25 20.96 1.55
C VAL A 157 2.32 21.58 2.60
N ASP A 158 1.83 22.79 2.37
CA ASP A 158 0.87 23.46 3.25
C ASP A 158 -0.48 22.73 3.25
N GLU A 159 -1.05 22.46 2.08
CA GLU A 159 -2.32 21.77 1.93
C GLU A 159 -2.22 20.31 2.37
N LEU A 160 -1.11 19.64 2.05
CA LEU A 160 -0.85 18.27 2.46
C LEU A 160 -0.73 18.16 3.98
N ALA A 161 0.01 19.06 4.63
CA ALA A 161 0.13 19.05 6.10
C ALA A 161 -1.21 19.36 6.78
N GLN A 162 -1.96 20.34 6.25
CA GLN A 162 -3.31 20.61 6.75
C GLN A 162 -4.21 19.38 6.62
N PHE A 163 -4.18 18.69 5.48
CA PHE A 163 -4.94 17.46 5.29
C PHE A 163 -4.54 16.39 6.30
N ILE A 164 -3.25 16.10 6.44
CA ILE A 164 -2.74 15.08 7.38
C ILE A 164 -3.14 15.39 8.82
N THR A 165 -3.03 16.65 9.26
CA THR A 165 -3.39 17.03 10.63
C THR A 165 -4.89 16.85 10.92
N THR A 166 -5.76 16.91 9.89
CA THR A 166 -7.20 16.58 10.06
C THR A 166 -7.47 15.09 10.26
N LEU A 167 -6.52 14.21 9.92
CA LEU A 167 -6.66 12.75 10.06
C LEU A 167 -6.40 12.27 11.50
N GLY A 168 -5.93 13.15 12.39
CA GLY A 168 -5.52 12.79 13.76
C GLY A 168 -4.05 12.36 13.84
N ASP A 169 -3.71 11.68 14.94
CA ASP A 169 -2.34 11.21 15.20
C ASP A 169 -2.05 9.88 14.47
N ILE A 170 -2.07 9.92 13.13
CA ILE A 170 -1.78 8.77 12.26
C ILE A 170 -0.31 8.71 11.83
N PRO A 171 0.31 7.51 11.72
CA PRO A 171 1.65 7.37 11.17
C PRO A 171 1.71 7.77 9.69
N VAL A 172 2.66 8.64 9.33
CA VAL A 172 2.95 9.06 7.96
C VAL A 172 4.30 8.51 7.55
N ARG A 173 4.31 7.49 6.70
CA ARG A 173 5.54 6.92 6.14
C ARG A 173 5.94 7.62 4.86
N LEU A 174 7.17 8.09 4.80
CA LEU A 174 7.81 8.52 3.56
C LEU A 174 8.55 7.33 2.95
N ASN A 175 8.24 7.02 1.69
CA ASN A 175 8.92 6.00 0.91
C ASN A 175 9.82 6.70 -0.12
N ALA A 176 11.07 6.28 -0.19
CA ALA A 176 12.02 6.74 -1.19
C ALA A 176 11.86 5.91 -2.48
N PHE A 177 11.74 6.58 -3.62
CA PHE A 177 11.78 5.90 -4.92
C PHE A 177 13.17 5.34 -5.21
N HIS A 178 13.25 4.08 -5.60
CA HIS A 178 14.48 3.41 -6.03
C HIS A 178 14.23 2.60 -7.30
N HIS A 179 15.25 2.40 -8.12
CA HIS A 179 15.13 1.69 -9.41
C HIS A 179 14.80 0.19 -9.31
N HIS A 180 14.85 -0.42 -8.13
CA HIS A 180 14.59 -1.85 -7.97
C HIS A 180 13.16 -2.21 -8.38
N GLY A 181 13.02 -3.05 -9.41
CA GLY A 181 11.71 -3.48 -9.93
C GLY A 181 10.99 -2.45 -10.80
N VAL A 182 11.62 -1.30 -11.09
CA VAL A 182 11.03 -0.23 -11.91
C VAL A 182 11.04 -0.59 -13.40
N ARG A 183 9.96 -0.23 -14.10
CA ARG A 183 9.74 -0.49 -15.53
C ARG A 183 9.26 0.78 -16.23
N GLY A 184 9.44 0.85 -17.56
CA GLY A 184 8.97 1.95 -18.39
C GLY A 184 9.74 3.25 -18.16
N ASP A 185 9.08 4.37 -18.38
CA ASP A 185 9.70 5.72 -18.35
C ASP A 185 10.38 6.05 -17.02
N ALA A 186 9.88 5.46 -15.92
CA ALA A 186 10.43 5.64 -14.59
C ALA A 186 11.84 5.06 -14.40
N GLN A 187 12.34 4.22 -15.33
CA GLN A 187 13.72 3.73 -15.29
C GLN A 187 14.75 4.84 -15.47
N ALA A 188 14.37 5.93 -16.16
CA ALA A 188 15.24 7.08 -16.37
C ALA A 188 15.17 8.10 -15.22
N TRP A 189 14.24 7.96 -14.28
CA TRP A 189 14.05 8.91 -13.19
C TRP A 189 15.16 8.77 -12.15
N GLN A 190 15.45 9.81 -11.40
CA GLN A 190 16.46 9.75 -10.35
C GLN A 190 15.92 8.99 -9.12
N SER A 191 16.74 8.12 -8.51
CA SER A 191 16.41 7.55 -7.18
C SER A 191 16.39 8.64 -6.11
N ALA A 192 15.45 8.55 -5.17
CA ALA A 192 15.32 9.49 -4.06
C ALA A 192 16.50 9.36 -3.10
N THR A 193 17.13 10.49 -2.83
CA THR A 193 18.21 10.60 -1.85
C THR A 193 17.64 10.78 -0.44
N LYS A 194 18.51 10.65 0.56
CA LYS A 194 18.17 11.02 1.93
C LYS A 194 17.77 12.48 2.05
N GLU A 195 18.42 13.37 1.30
CA GLU A 195 18.12 14.81 1.33
C GLU A 195 16.72 15.11 0.80
N ASP A 196 16.28 14.44 -0.26
CA ASP A 196 14.92 14.59 -0.81
C ASP A 196 13.85 14.24 0.23
N VAL A 197 14.03 13.13 0.95
CA VAL A 197 13.11 12.68 1.98
C VAL A 197 13.15 13.56 3.22
N GLU A 198 14.35 13.94 3.69
CA GLU A 198 14.48 14.81 4.87
C GLU A 198 13.92 16.21 4.61
N THR A 199 14.02 16.73 3.38
CA THR A 199 13.44 18.01 3.00
C THR A 199 11.92 18.00 3.17
N LEU A 200 11.25 16.97 2.63
CA LEU A 200 9.80 16.81 2.82
C LEU A 200 9.44 16.57 4.29
N ALA A 201 10.18 15.69 4.98
CA ALA A 201 9.94 15.38 6.38
C ALA A 201 10.03 16.63 7.27
N ALA A 202 11.06 17.45 7.08
CA ALA A 202 11.25 18.69 7.83
C ALA A 202 10.12 19.68 7.53
N ALA A 203 9.74 19.85 6.26
CA ALA A 203 8.68 20.76 5.86
C ALA A 203 7.31 20.37 6.44
N LEU A 204 6.99 19.07 6.46
CA LEU A 204 5.77 18.54 7.11
C LEU A 204 5.81 18.69 8.64
N THR A 205 6.97 18.42 9.26
CA THR A 205 7.15 18.56 10.71
C THR A 205 6.94 20.01 11.16
N GLN A 206 7.49 20.98 10.42
CA GLN A 206 7.30 22.41 10.68
C GLN A 206 5.82 22.83 10.64
N ARG A 207 4.98 22.07 9.94
CA ARG A 207 3.53 22.31 9.81
C ARG A 207 2.68 21.44 10.75
N GLY A 208 3.31 20.78 11.72
CA GLY A 208 2.61 20.07 12.79
C GLY A 208 2.31 18.60 12.52
N VAL A 209 2.83 18.00 11.43
CA VAL A 209 2.77 16.55 11.24
C VAL A 209 3.75 15.88 12.21
N LYS A 210 3.24 15.12 13.18
CA LYS A 210 4.04 14.61 14.30
C LYS A 210 4.69 13.26 14.05
N GLN A 211 3.96 12.31 13.44
CA GLN A 211 4.38 10.91 13.35
C GLN A 211 4.97 10.57 11.98
N ILE A 212 6.11 11.18 11.63
CA ILE A 212 6.78 10.91 10.36
C ILE A 212 7.75 9.73 10.49
N ILE A 213 7.50 8.67 9.73
CA ILE A 213 8.35 7.49 9.60
C ILE A 213 9.17 7.64 8.31
N ARG A 214 10.50 7.54 8.43
CA ARG A 214 11.44 7.62 7.30
C ARG A 214 11.78 6.23 6.77
N PRO A 215 12.28 6.11 5.53
CA PRO A 215 12.88 4.88 5.03
C PRO A 215 13.99 4.39 5.96
N ALA A 216 14.06 3.08 6.16
CA ALA A 216 15.14 2.46 6.92
C ALA A 216 16.47 2.44 6.15
N LEU A 217 16.39 2.42 4.82
CA LEU A 217 17.52 2.38 3.91
C LEU A 217 17.26 3.33 2.74
N TYR A 218 18.31 3.98 2.27
CA TYR A 218 18.35 4.76 1.03
C TYR A 218 19.29 4.00 0.11
N LEU A 219 18.72 3.33 -0.90
CA LEU A 219 19.44 2.50 -1.87
C LEU A 219 19.95 3.32 -3.06
#